data_AF-A0A1V4TA40-F1
#
_entry.id   AF-A0A1V4TA40-F1
#
_cell.length_a   1.000
_cell.length_b   1.000
_cell.length_c   1.000
_cell.angle_alpha   90.00
_cell.angle_beta   90.00
_cell.angle_gamma   90.00
#
_symmetry.space_group_name_H-M   'P 1'
#
loop_
_entity.id
_entity.type
_entity.pdbx_description
1 polymer ?
#
loop_
_entity_poly.entity_id
_entity_poly.type
_entity_poly.pdbx_seq_one_letter_code
_entity_poly.pdbx_strand_id
1 'polypeptide(L)' 'MKIEKEAEKILQSFSEALKDIPDLEETHYMVDNVNLSREDCAEDKNPEKIMRNTQVDEDGNLIVEKGKWVK' A
#
# COMPACT_ATOMS: atom_id res chain seq x y z
N MET A 1 -16.24 -6.99 -20.08
CA MET A 1 -15.78 -7.83 -21.21
C MET A 1 -14.31 -7.71 -21.58
N LYS A 2 -13.74 -6.56 -21.97
CA LYS A 2 -12.29 -6.48 -22.29
C LYS A 2 -11.41 -6.70 -21.06
N ILE A 3 -11.74 -6.02 -19.96
CA ILE A 3 -11.05 -6.14 -18.66
C ILE A 3 -11.13 -7.57 -18.11
N GLU A 4 -12.30 -8.21 -18.19
CA GLU A 4 -12.48 -9.60 -17.75
C GLU A 4 -11.58 -10.57 -18.51
N LYS A 5 -11.53 -10.47 -19.84
CA LYS A 5 -10.67 -11.33 -20.68
C LYS A 5 -9.18 -11.10 -20.42
N GLU A 6 -8.78 -9.88 -20.12
CA GLU A 6 -7.40 -9.56 -19.74
C GLU A 6 -7.06 -10.13 -18.36
N ALA A 7 -7.99 -10.04 -17.40
CA ALA A 7 -7.83 -10.64 -16.08
C ALA A 7 -7.72 -12.17 -16.15
N GLU A 8 -8.53 -12.84 -16.97
CA GLU A 8 -8.46 -14.29 -17.19
C GLU A 8 -7.10 -14.72 -17.75
N LYS A 9 -6.56 -13.98 -18.72
CA LYS A 9 -5.23 -14.26 -19.28
C LYS A 9 -4.13 -14.14 -18.22
N ILE A 10 -4.23 -13.14 -17.35
CA ILE A 10 -3.28 -12.94 -16.25
C ILE A 10 -3.37 -14.14 -15.30
N LEU A 11 -4.57 -14.50 -14.85
CA LEU A 11 -4.78 -15.63 -13.93
C LEU A 11 -4.24 -16.94 -14.53
N GLN A 12 -4.51 -17.21 -15.79
CA GLN A 12 -4.05 -18.43 -16.44
C GLN A 12 -2.52 -18.49 -16.55
N SER A 13 -1.88 -17.36 -16.86
CA SER A 13 -0.42 -17.26 -16.94
C SER A 13 0.24 -17.48 -15.58
N PHE A 14 -0.34 -16.94 -14.50
CA PHE A 14 0.13 -17.18 -13.14
C PHE A 14 -0.05 -18.64 -12.73
N SER A 15 -1.22 -19.24 -12.98
CA SER A 15 -1.47 -20.66 -12.66
C SER A 15 -0.50 -21.60 -13.37
N GLU A 16 -0.17 -21.32 -14.63
CA GLU A 16 0.79 -22.13 -15.39
C GLU A 16 2.22 -22.00 -14.83
N ALA A 17 2.64 -20.79 -14.48
CA ALA A 17 3.98 -20.54 -13.91
C ALA A 17 4.16 -21.16 -12.51
N LEU A 18 3.09 -21.23 -11.71
CA LEU A 18 3.14 -21.74 -10.34
C LEU A 18 2.92 -23.26 -10.24
N LYS A 19 2.57 -23.93 -11.34
CA LYS A 19 2.16 -25.35 -11.35
C LYS A 19 3.18 -26.32 -10.75
N ASP A 20 4.47 -26.04 -10.95
CA ASP A 20 5.57 -26.90 -10.50
C ASP A 20 6.25 -26.38 -9.20
N ILE A 21 5.74 -25.29 -8.63
CA ILE A 21 6.24 -24.76 -7.37
C ILE A 21 5.58 -25.56 -6.23
N PRO A 22 6.35 -26.22 -5.36
CA PRO A 22 5.79 -26.95 -4.23
C PRO A 22 5.10 -25.97 -3.27
N ASP A 23 4.09 -26.47 -2.55
CA ASP A 23 3.51 -25.72 -1.43
C ASP A 23 4.60 -25.49 -0.38
N LEU A 24 4.89 -24.22 -0.10
CA LEU A 24 5.89 -23.78 0.87
C LEU A 24 5.18 -23.05 1.99
N GLU A 25 5.70 -23.15 3.22
CA GLU A 25 5.25 -22.28 4.30
C GLU A 25 5.55 -20.82 3.93
N GLU A 26 4.54 -19.97 4.08
CA GLU A 26 4.67 -18.55 3.75
C GLU A 26 5.74 -17.90 4.65
N THR A 27 6.76 -17.34 4.01
CA THR A 27 7.77 -16.56 4.72
C THR A 27 7.36 -15.08 4.69
N HIS A 28 6.70 -14.61 5.74
CA HIS A 28 6.30 -13.19 5.85
C HIS A 28 7.50 -12.26 6.04
N TYR A 29 8.54 -12.73 6.73
CA TYR A 29 9.77 -11.98 6.97
C TYR A 29 10.96 -12.92 6.81
N MET A 30 12.02 -12.45 6.16
CA MET A 30 13.31 -13.14 6.08
C MET A 30 14.12 -13.02 7.39
N VAL A 31 13.57 -12.33 8.40
CA VAL A 31 14.21 -12.04 9.69
C VAL A 31 13.37 -12.62 10.82
N ASP A 32 14.03 -12.86 11.95
CA ASP A 32 13.36 -13.38 13.14
C ASP A 32 12.25 -12.44 13.63
N ASN A 33 11.13 -13.05 14.04
CA ASN A 33 10.03 -12.32 14.65
C ASN A 33 10.48 -11.79 16.02
N VAL A 34 10.67 -10.48 16.09
CA VAL A 34 11.04 -9.77 17.32
C VAL A 34 9.93 -8.82 17.73
N ASN A 35 9.62 -8.80 19.02
CA ASN A 35 8.70 -7.81 19.58
C ASN A 35 9.43 -6.46 19.67
N LEU A 36 9.18 -5.58 18.70
CA LEU A 36 9.72 -4.22 18.71
C LEU A 36 8.68 -3.26 19.30
N SER A 37 9.04 -2.59 20.39
CA SER A 37 8.29 -1.47 20.94
C SER A 37 9.04 -0.17 20.68
N ARG A 38 8.29 0.91 20.43
CA ARG A 38 8.81 2.28 20.44
C ARG A 38 8.39 2.92 21.75
N GLU A 39 9.29 3.67 22.38
CA GLU A 39 8.95 4.49 23.53
C GLU A 39 7.88 5.53 23.16
N ASP A 40 6.99 5.80 24.12
CA ASP A 40 5.95 6.81 23.95
C ASP A 40 6.50 8.20 24.24
N CYS A 41 7.23 8.74 23.26
CA CYS A 41 7.78 10.08 23.30
C CYS A 41 7.27 10.93 22.13
N ALA A 42 7.08 12.22 22.42
CA ALA A 42 6.77 13.22 21.41
C ALA A 42 8.04 13.54 20.61
N GLU A 43 7.90 13.64 19.30
CA GLU A 43 8.96 14.04 18.39
C GLU A 43 8.52 15.29 17.64
N ASP A 44 9.37 16.32 17.63
CA ASP A 44 9.13 17.52 16.83
C ASP A 44 9.20 17.17 15.35
N LYS A 45 8.20 17.64 14.59
CA LYS A 45 8.12 17.44 13.15
C LYS A 45 7.99 18.80 12.46
N ASN A 46 8.74 18.99 11.37
CA ASN A 46 8.56 20.15 10.50
C ASN A 46 7.46 19.86 9.47
N PRO A 47 6.27 20.49 9.57
CA PRO A 47 5.15 20.25 8.66
C PRO A 47 5.41 20.75 7.23
N GLU A 48 6.30 21.73 7.03
CA GLU A 48 6.62 22.28 5.72
C GLU A 48 7.17 21.23 4.74
N LYS A 49 7.85 20.19 5.27
CA LYS A 49 8.36 19.08 4.45
C LYS A 49 7.24 18.29 3.77
N ILE A 50 6.09 18.13 4.44
CA ILE A 50 4.94 17.38 3.93
C ILE A 50 4.20 18.23 2.88
N MET A 51 4.05 19.53 3.15
CA MET A 51 3.28 20.43 2.30
C MET A 51 3.98 20.79 0.98
N ARG A 52 5.31 20.67 0.89
CA ARG A 52 6.07 21.05 -0.32
C ARG A 52 5.64 20.32 -1.60
N ASN A 53 5.20 19.07 -1.49
CA ASN A 53 4.91 18.21 -2.64
C ASN A 53 3.41 17.98 -2.87
N THR A 54 2.54 18.69 -2.13
CA THR A 54 1.10 18.53 -2.22
C THR A 54 0.43 19.79 -2.75
N GLN A 55 -0.77 19.62 -3.31
CA GLN A 55 -1.60 20.76 -3.68
C GLN A 55 -2.20 21.38 -2.41
N VAL A 56 -1.95 22.66 -2.21
CA VAL A 56 -2.44 23.44 -1.05
C VAL A 56 -3.24 24.66 -1.50
N ASP A 57 -4.13 25.14 -0.62
CA ASP A 57 -4.84 26.41 -0.79
C ASP A 57 -3.98 27.63 -0.35
N GLU A 58 -4.55 28.83 -0.43
CA GLU A 58 -3.88 30.09 -0.08
C GLU A 58 -3.48 30.18 1.41
N ASP A 59 -4.18 29.43 2.26
CA ASP A 59 -3.92 29.34 3.71
C ASP A 59 -2.94 28.20 4.07
N GLY A 60 -2.49 27.42 3.08
CA GLY A 60 -1.55 26.32 3.25
C GLY A 60 -2.18 24.98 3.65
N ASN A 61 -3.49 24.80 3.49
CA ASN A 61 -4.18 23.55 3.78
C ASN A 61 -4.19 22.61 2.57
N LEU A 62 -4.20 21.30 2.83
CA LEU A 62 -4.23 20.24 1.83
C LEU A 62 -5.60 20.17 1.10
N ILE A 63 -5.59 20.25 -0.23
CA ILE A 63 -6.80 20.13 -1.05
C ILE A 63 -7.07 18.65 -1.39
N VAL A 64 -8.24 18.13 -1.02
CA VAL A 64 -8.67 16.74 -1.31
C VAL A 64 -10.11 16.66 -1.78
N GLU A 65 -10.43 15.64 -2.58
CA GLU A 65 -11.80 15.34 -2.94
C GLU A 65 -12.60 14.90 -1.71
N LYS A 66 -13.79 15.47 -1.54
CA LYS A 66 -14.71 15.05 -0.50
C LYS A 66 -15.25 13.65 -0.84
N GLY A 67 -14.81 12.65 -0.08
CA GLY A 67 -15.31 11.28 -0.18
C GLY A 67 -16.84 11.24 -0.06
N LYS A 68 -17.50 10.64 -1.05
CA LYS A 68 -18.93 10.32 -1.01
C LYS A 68 -19.07 8.91 -0.46
N TRP A 69 -19.98 8.70 0.50
CA TRP A 69 -20.31 7.37 0.97
C TRP A 69 -20.84 6.54 -0.19
N VAL A 70 -20.16 5.44 -0.51
CA VAL A 70 -20.66 4.41 -1.42
C VAL A 70 -21.72 3.62 -0.67
N LYS A 71 -22.92 3.54 -1.24
CA LYS A 71 -24.06 2.80 -0.70
C LYS A 71 -24.10 1.38 -1.25
#